data_AF-A0A0T6BE19-F1
#
_entry.id   AF-A0A0T6BE19-F1
#
_cell.length_a   1.000
_cell.length_b   1.000
_cell.length_c   1.000
_cell.angle_alpha   90.00
_cell.angle_beta   90.00
_cell.angle_gamma   90.00
#
_symmetry.space_group_name_H-M   'P 1'
#
loop_
_entity.id
_entity.type
_entity.pdbx_description
1 polymer ?
#
loop_
_entity_poly.entity_id
_entity_poly.type
_entity_poly.pdbx_seq_one_letter_code
_entity_poly.pdbx_strand_id
1 'polypeptide(L)'
;MFTNSRSTFYKLGDTRGPLKEILNNVKATSHVEIPFSKNNAFFMDNEAFRFLLAQRNGLAFSDTEKKDFSISWEKSADVSLQLLTYVANLQPHKIQDTISINEARRLILSLSEPLAHVAKNIDDNLRCIIRKQEELQDENKTVEELKKLLHYDMIRLKVIKLEHPRTVCTHQDCTDVHIIEDSKHINYKQVCHSRCYLNRVPQQVIGSPELKGCDAMEGLFSRTCKHCKHSYALHMHINFSTEPYTSREVNQKVDADIKKKEELVQSIKNVINDLKDQQQALEIEKQTVQKSMAKFAHFLNNNAIVPYNDKYQEYIQYLIENENSQGPHRRVDLITSYQNLINAHKQQMNILDKELTKAQEQNSNAIIISAEDVIQTVQALYNLKINGPIIQDFYKKQQNIRQREILLHTEKNIDAGRWYNSWKAKYKKYAPKMLQI
;
A
#
# COMPACT_ATOMS: atom_id res chain seq x y z
N MET A 1 -26.25 2.06 11.51
CA MET A 1 -26.85 1.48 12.72
C MET A 1 -26.36 2.30 13.91
N PHE A 2 -27.26 2.73 14.79
CA PHE A 2 -26.94 3.52 15.99
C PHE A 2 -27.31 2.71 17.22
N THR A 3 -26.32 2.44 18.07
CA THR A 3 -26.49 1.74 19.34
C THR A 3 -26.62 2.74 20.48
N ASN A 4 -27.13 2.32 21.65
CA ASN A 4 -27.30 3.17 22.84
C ASN A 4 -28.18 4.39 22.56
N SER A 5 -29.33 4.15 21.93
CA SER A 5 -30.20 5.19 21.39
C SER A 5 -31.38 5.54 22.29
N ARG A 6 -31.59 4.85 23.42
CA ARG A 6 -32.68 5.20 24.35
C ARG A 6 -32.53 6.61 24.92
N SER A 7 -31.31 7.01 25.24
CA SER A 7 -30.99 8.36 25.75
C SER A 7 -31.36 9.47 24.76
N THR A 8 -31.40 9.16 23.46
CA THR A 8 -31.79 10.07 22.39
C THR A 8 -33.21 9.77 21.87
N PHE A 9 -34.02 9.03 22.62
CA PHE A 9 -35.37 8.62 22.23
C PHE A 9 -35.43 7.93 20.87
N TYR A 10 -34.43 7.08 20.57
CA TYR A 10 -34.27 6.35 19.31
C TYR A 10 -34.13 7.28 18.10
N LYS A 11 -33.35 8.36 18.27
CA LYS A 11 -33.04 9.35 17.23
C LYS A 11 -31.53 9.65 17.21
N LEU A 12 -31.06 10.33 16.17
CA LEU A 12 -29.64 10.70 16.05
C LEU A 12 -29.14 11.70 17.10
N GLY A 13 -30.03 12.54 17.65
CA GLY A 13 -29.61 13.68 18.46
C GLY A 13 -28.57 14.53 17.73
N ASP A 14 -27.50 14.91 18.44
CA ASP A 14 -26.43 15.79 17.95
C ASP A 14 -25.51 15.14 16.90
N THR A 15 -25.52 13.82 16.78
CA THR A 15 -24.68 13.09 15.79
C THR A 15 -25.12 13.33 14.34
N ARG A 16 -26.28 13.94 14.13
CA ARG A 16 -26.82 14.22 12.79
C ARG A 16 -25.95 15.17 11.97
N GLY A 17 -25.39 16.21 12.60
CA GLY A 17 -24.53 17.20 11.93
C GLY A 17 -23.24 16.57 11.39
N PRO A 18 -22.40 15.99 12.27
CA PRO A 18 -21.15 15.35 11.88
C PRO A 18 -21.35 14.23 10.85
N LEU A 19 -22.41 13.43 10.98
CA LEU A 19 -22.69 12.37 10.01
C LEU A 19 -23.01 12.93 8.62
N LYS A 20 -23.81 14.00 8.53
CA LYS A 20 -24.08 14.64 7.24
C LYS A 20 -22.82 15.19 6.59
N GLU A 21 -21.91 15.75 7.39
CA GLU A 21 -20.63 16.22 6.90
C GLU A 21 -19.79 15.07 6.32
N ILE A 22 -19.68 13.94 7.03
CA ILE A 22 -19.00 12.74 6.53
C ILE A 22 -19.63 12.24 5.22
N LEU A 23 -20.97 12.18 5.16
CA LEU A 23 -21.67 11.72 3.95
C LEU A 23 -21.49 12.68 2.77
N ASN A 24 -21.49 13.99 3.02
CA ASN A 24 -21.20 14.99 1.99
C ASN A 24 -19.76 14.87 1.50
N ASN A 25 -18.80 14.61 2.40
CA ASN A 25 -17.42 14.37 2.03
C ASN A 25 -17.29 13.11 1.16
N VAL A 26 -17.95 12.01 1.53
CA VAL A 26 -17.99 10.77 0.71
C VAL A 26 -18.61 11.04 -0.66
N LYS A 27 -19.71 11.80 -0.73
CA LYS A 27 -20.33 12.19 -2.01
C LYS A 27 -19.39 13.03 -2.87
N ALA A 28 -18.62 13.93 -2.26
CA ALA A 28 -17.65 14.77 -2.95
C ALA A 28 -16.42 13.99 -3.44
N THR A 29 -15.94 13.00 -2.66
CA THR A 29 -14.70 12.27 -2.97
C THR A 29 -14.90 11.03 -3.84
N SER A 30 -16.00 10.30 -3.65
CA SER A 30 -16.24 9.01 -4.31
C SER A 30 -17.35 9.06 -5.34
N HIS A 31 -18.05 10.20 -5.49
CA HIS A 31 -19.26 10.35 -6.29
C HIS A 31 -20.40 9.38 -5.92
N VAL A 32 -20.24 8.61 -4.83
CA VAL A 32 -21.26 7.71 -4.31
C VAL A 32 -22.17 8.48 -3.37
N GLU A 33 -23.44 8.56 -3.73
CA GLU A 33 -24.48 9.05 -2.83
C GLU A 33 -24.94 7.91 -1.92
N ILE A 34 -24.48 7.93 -0.67
CA ILE A 34 -25.05 7.08 0.38
C ILE A 34 -26.32 7.80 0.88
N PRO A 35 -27.52 7.27 0.58
CA PRO A 35 -28.74 7.91 1.04
C PRO A 35 -28.72 7.98 2.57
N PHE A 36 -29.29 9.03 3.14
CA PHE A 36 -29.48 9.13 4.58
C PHE A 36 -30.89 9.59 4.90
N SER A 37 -31.73 8.60 5.19
CA SER A 37 -33.16 8.76 5.35
C SER A 37 -33.66 7.94 6.54
N LYS A 38 -34.96 8.06 6.85
CA LYS A 38 -35.59 7.20 7.86
C LYS A 38 -35.58 5.71 7.47
N ASN A 39 -35.48 5.40 6.18
CA ASN A 39 -35.56 4.04 5.67
C ASN A 39 -34.25 3.25 5.85
N ASN A 40 -33.14 3.92 6.15
CA ASN A 40 -31.84 3.28 6.33
C ASN A 40 -31.10 3.75 7.59
N ALA A 41 -31.80 4.40 8.51
CA ALA A 41 -31.31 4.77 9.83
C ALA A 41 -31.99 3.91 10.90
N PHE A 42 -31.22 3.00 11.48
CA PHE A 42 -31.70 2.00 12.45
C PHE A 42 -31.15 2.33 13.84
N PHE A 43 -32.04 2.53 14.81
CA PHE A 43 -31.74 2.90 16.19
C PHE A 43 -32.09 1.75 17.14
N MET A 44 -31.10 1.23 17.84
CA MET A 44 -31.31 0.14 18.80
C MET A 44 -30.60 0.42 20.11
N ASP A 45 -31.00 -0.29 21.15
CA ASP A 45 -30.36 -0.26 22.45
C ASP A 45 -29.91 -1.66 22.88
N ASN A 46 -28.90 -1.72 23.74
CA ASN A 46 -28.35 -2.96 24.25
C ASN A 46 -28.56 -3.14 25.76
N GLU A 47 -29.22 -2.19 26.43
CA GLU A 47 -29.49 -2.24 27.86
C GLU A 47 -30.33 -3.46 28.28
N ALA A 48 -31.23 -3.95 27.44
CA ALA A 48 -32.04 -5.13 27.75
C ALA A 48 -31.16 -6.38 27.93
N PHE A 49 -30.04 -6.50 27.19
CA PHE A 49 -29.06 -7.56 27.42
C PHE A 49 -28.34 -7.39 28.76
N ARG A 50 -28.04 -6.15 29.16
CA ARG A 50 -27.44 -5.85 30.47
C ARG A 50 -28.40 -6.20 31.61
N PHE A 51 -29.67 -5.87 31.46
CA PHE A 51 -30.75 -6.24 32.38
C PHE A 51 -30.83 -7.77 32.55
N LEU A 52 -30.85 -8.53 31.46
CA LEU A 52 -30.89 -10.00 31.52
C LEU A 52 -29.69 -10.60 32.27
N LEU A 53 -28.49 -10.04 32.06
CA LEU A 53 -27.30 -10.45 32.80
C LEU A 53 -27.37 -10.11 34.29
N ALA A 54 -27.87 -8.92 34.62
CA ALA A 54 -28.03 -8.46 35.99
C ALA A 54 -29.08 -9.30 36.75
N GLN A 55 -30.23 -9.57 36.14
CA GLN A 55 -31.27 -10.44 36.70
C GLN A 55 -30.73 -11.85 36.96
N ARG A 56 -29.92 -12.41 36.04
CA ARG A 56 -29.28 -13.71 36.22
C ARG A 56 -28.30 -13.74 37.40
N ASN A 57 -27.66 -12.61 37.69
CA ASN A 57 -26.73 -12.45 38.82
C ASN A 57 -27.45 -12.11 40.14
N GLY A 58 -28.77 -12.24 40.21
CA GLY A 58 -29.55 -12.08 41.44
C GLY A 58 -29.85 -10.63 41.82
N LEU A 59 -29.67 -9.67 40.91
CA LEU A 59 -30.10 -8.29 41.12
C LEU A 59 -31.62 -8.19 40.97
N ALA A 60 -32.27 -7.54 41.93
CA ALA A 60 -33.70 -7.28 41.90
C ALA A 60 -34.00 -5.96 41.19
N PHE A 61 -35.04 -5.95 40.37
CA PHE A 61 -35.55 -4.78 39.67
C PHE A 61 -37.02 -4.62 39.99
N SER A 62 -37.47 -3.36 40.07
CA SER A 62 -38.89 -3.02 40.19
C SER A 62 -39.65 -3.40 38.92
N ASP A 63 -40.97 -3.59 39.04
CA ASP A 63 -41.81 -3.93 37.88
C ASP A 63 -41.82 -2.81 36.82
N THR A 64 -41.65 -1.56 37.24
CA THR A 64 -41.48 -0.41 36.34
C THR A 64 -40.20 -0.54 35.51
N GLU A 65 -39.07 -0.87 36.13
CA GLU A 65 -37.79 -1.06 35.44
C GLU A 65 -37.84 -2.24 34.47
N LYS A 66 -38.45 -3.37 34.87
CA LYS A 66 -38.65 -4.52 33.99
C LYS A 66 -39.46 -4.15 32.76
N LYS A 67 -40.56 -3.40 32.93
CA LYS A 67 -41.41 -2.94 31.83
C LYS A 67 -40.64 -2.04 30.88
N ASP A 68 -39.83 -1.13 31.42
CA ASP A 68 -38.98 -0.23 30.64
C ASP A 68 -37.95 -0.99 29.79
N PHE A 69 -37.29 -2.01 30.37
CA PHE A 69 -36.36 -2.86 29.62
C PHE A 69 -37.06 -3.74 28.58
N SER A 70 -38.28 -4.21 28.85
CA SER A 70 -39.10 -4.96 27.89
C SER A 70 -39.44 -4.09 26.67
N ILE A 71 -39.87 -2.85 26.88
CA ILE A 71 -40.18 -1.91 25.79
C ILE A 71 -38.92 -1.62 24.95
N SER A 72 -37.77 -1.48 25.61
CA SER A 72 -36.49 -1.26 24.95
C SER A 72 -36.06 -2.45 24.08
N TRP A 73 -36.26 -3.67 24.59
CA TRP A 73 -36.04 -4.91 23.87
C TRP A 73 -36.90 -5.02 22.61
N GLU A 74 -38.22 -4.82 22.75
CA GLU A 74 -39.16 -4.91 21.63
C GLU A 74 -38.80 -3.94 20.51
N LYS A 75 -38.54 -2.67 20.85
CA LYS A 75 -38.11 -1.67 19.86
C LYS A 75 -36.82 -2.08 19.15
N SER A 76 -35.83 -2.58 19.89
CA SER A 76 -34.55 -2.98 19.32
C SER A 76 -34.67 -4.23 18.44
N ALA A 77 -35.53 -5.18 18.81
CA ALA A 77 -35.83 -6.37 18.02
C ALA A 77 -36.56 -6.02 16.72
N ASP A 78 -37.55 -5.15 16.78
CA ASP A 78 -38.30 -4.68 15.61
C ASP A 78 -37.41 -3.91 14.64
N VAL A 79 -36.57 -3.01 15.15
CA VAL A 79 -35.60 -2.28 14.32
C VAL A 79 -34.57 -3.23 13.69
N SER A 80 -34.15 -4.26 14.42
CA SER A 80 -33.24 -5.29 13.86
C SER A 80 -33.91 -6.05 12.71
N LEU A 81 -35.21 -6.38 12.85
CA LEU A 81 -35.98 -7.01 11.78
C LEU A 81 -36.14 -6.08 10.57
N GLN A 82 -36.39 -4.79 10.80
CA GLN A 82 -36.45 -3.77 9.74
C GLN A 82 -35.12 -3.65 9.01
N LEU A 83 -33.99 -3.64 9.73
CA LEU A 83 -32.64 -3.64 9.15
C LEU A 83 -32.42 -4.86 8.25
N LEU A 84 -32.73 -6.06 8.74
CA LEU A 84 -32.58 -7.29 7.97
C LEU A 84 -33.48 -7.29 6.72
N THR A 85 -34.70 -6.78 6.85
CA THR A 85 -35.66 -6.67 5.73
C THR A 85 -35.18 -5.65 4.70
N TYR A 86 -34.64 -4.52 5.15
CA TYR A 86 -34.03 -3.52 4.27
C TYR A 86 -32.88 -4.14 3.49
N VAL A 87 -31.94 -4.80 4.16
CA VAL A 87 -30.79 -5.46 3.52
C VAL A 87 -31.24 -6.53 2.52
N ALA A 88 -32.26 -7.33 2.84
CA ALA A 88 -32.79 -8.37 1.95
C ALA A 88 -33.42 -7.81 0.66
N ASN A 89 -33.88 -6.56 0.69
CA ASN A 89 -34.50 -5.89 -0.46
C ASN A 89 -33.52 -5.02 -1.26
N LEU A 90 -32.28 -4.87 -0.81
CA LEU A 90 -31.25 -4.18 -1.60
C LEU A 90 -30.93 -5.02 -2.84
N GLN A 91 -30.71 -4.33 -3.96
CA GLN A 91 -30.23 -4.98 -5.18
C GLN A 91 -28.89 -5.68 -4.87
N PRO A 92 -28.80 -7.01 -5.02
CA PRO A 92 -27.55 -7.71 -4.82
C PRO A 92 -26.52 -7.18 -5.81
N HIS A 93 -25.42 -6.63 -5.30
CA HIS A 93 -24.27 -6.35 -6.14
C HIS A 93 -23.62 -7.69 -6.51
N LYS A 94 -22.97 -7.77 -7.67
CA LYS A 94 -22.22 -8.98 -8.04
C LYS A 94 -21.06 -9.14 -7.06
N ILE A 95 -21.14 -10.15 -6.20
CA ILE A 95 -20.11 -10.45 -5.20
C ILE A 95 -18.73 -10.63 -5.86
N GLN A 96 -18.71 -11.13 -7.10
CA GLN A 96 -17.51 -11.24 -7.94
C GLN A 96 -16.80 -9.89 -8.08
N ASP A 97 -17.52 -8.79 -8.29
CA ASP A 97 -16.93 -7.46 -8.48
C ASP A 97 -16.26 -6.97 -7.18
N THR A 98 -16.86 -7.24 -6.01
CA THR A 98 -16.28 -6.89 -4.70
C THR A 98 -15.08 -7.77 -4.34
N ILE A 99 -15.10 -9.05 -4.71
CA ILE A 99 -13.93 -9.93 -4.56
C ILE A 99 -12.80 -9.43 -5.47
N SER A 100 -13.08 -9.10 -6.72
CA SER A 100 -12.11 -8.60 -7.69
C SER A 100 -11.53 -7.24 -7.28
N ILE A 101 -12.34 -6.30 -6.76
CA ILE A 101 -11.84 -5.01 -6.26
C ILE A 101 -10.91 -5.22 -5.06
N ASN A 102 -11.29 -6.09 -4.11
CA ASN A 102 -10.45 -6.39 -2.97
C ASN A 102 -9.17 -7.13 -3.36
N GLU A 103 -9.22 -8.01 -4.36
CA GLU A 103 -8.04 -8.66 -4.92
C GLU A 103 -7.12 -7.67 -5.61
N ALA A 104 -7.64 -6.84 -6.50
CA ALA A 104 -6.91 -5.75 -7.15
C ALA A 104 -6.26 -4.82 -6.11
N ARG A 105 -7.00 -4.41 -5.07
CA ARG A 105 -6.45 -3.62 -3.96
C ARG A 105 -5.31 -4.32 -3.24
N ARG A 106 -5.45 -5.62 -2.95
CA ARG A 106 -4.38 -6.43 -2.32
C ARG A 106 -3.13 -6.51 -3.19
N LEU A 107 -3.31 -6.70 -4.51
CA LEU A 107 -2.22 -6.73 -5.48
C LEU A 107 -1.48 -5.40 -5.51
N ILE A 108 -2.21 -4.29 -5.67
CA ILE A 108 -1.64 -2.95 -5.75
C ILE A 108 -0.82 -2.65 -4.51
N LEU A 109 -1.41 -2.81 -3.31
CA LEU A 109 -0.71 -2.53 -2.07
C LEU A 109 0.57 -3.35 -1.93
N SER A 110 0.59 -4.58 -2.46
CA SER A 110 1.75 -5.50 -2.42
C SER A 110 2.78 -5.22 -3.50
N LEU A 111 2.44 -4.43 -4.51
CA LEU A 111 3.34 -4.06 -5.60
C LEU A 111 3.88 -2.64 -5.48
N SER A 112 3.21 -1.74 -4.75
CA SER A 112 3.62 -0.33 -4.63
C SER A 112 5.08 -0.16 -4.22
N GLU A 113 5.54 -0.96 -3.26
CA GLU A 113 6.89 -0.91 -2.75
C GLU A 113 7.91 -1.58 -3.71
N PRO A 114 7.73 -2.83 -4.17
CA PRO A 114 8.62 -3.42 -5.18
C PRO A 114 8.81 -2.52 -6.40
N LEU A 115 7.73 -1.90 -6.88
CA LEU A 115 7.77 -1.03 -8.04
C LEU A 115 8.55 0.26 -7.77
N ALA A 116 8.54 0.77 -6.53
CA ALA A 116 9.34 1.90 -6.14
C ALA A 116 10.85 1.57 -6.10
N HIS A 117 11.22 0.38 -5.59
CA HIS A 117 12.59 -0.11 -5.64
C HIS A 117 13.09 -0.32 -7.07
N VAL A 118 12.24 -0.89 -7.93
CA VAL A 118 12.54 -1.09 -9.35
C VAL A 118 12.68 0.23 -10.09
N ALA A 119 11.78 1.19 -9.86
CA ALA A 119 11.87 2.53 -10.45
C ALA A 119 13.20 3.21 -10.10
N LYS A 120 13.62 3.11 -8.82
CA LYS A 120 14.94 3.61 -8.40
C LYS A 120 16.08 2.88 -9.12
N ASN A 121 16.05 1.55 -9.19
CA ASN A 121 17.12 0.78 -9.83
C ASN A 121 17.23 1.04 -11.34
N ILE A 122 16.11 1.24 -12.02
CA ILE A 122 16.12 1.65 -13.43
C ILE A 122 16.81 3.02 -13.57
N ASP A 123 16.47 3.97 -12.71
CA ASP A 123 17.05 5.32 -12.75
C ASP A 123 18.56 5.32 -12.43
N ASP A 124 18.96 4.53 -11.44
CA ASP A 124 20.36 4.29 -11.09
C ASP A 124 21.14 3.73 -12.31
N ASN A 125 20.61 2.70 -12.97
CA ASN A 125 21.24 2.12 -14.16
C ASN A 125 21.30 3.09 -15.35
N LEU A 126 20.24 3.87 -15.59
CA LEU A 126 20.23 4.87 -16.66
C LEU A 126 21.33 5.92 -16.47
N ARG A 127 21.56 6.38 -15.23
CA ARG A 127 22.64 7.32 -14.91
C ARG A 127 24.02 6.69 -15.13
N CYS A 128 24.22 5.45 -14.68
CA CYS A 128 25.47 4.72 -14.94
C CYS A 128 25.74 4.59 -16.45
N ILE A 129 24.73 4.27 -17.25
CA ILE A 129 24.85 4.16 -18.71
C ILE A 129 25.20 5.50 -19.35
N ILE A 130 24.50 6.59 -19.00
CA ILE A 130 24.75 7.93 -19.57
C ILE A 130 26.18 8.37 -19.28
N ARG A 131 26.62 8.27 -18.01
CA ARG A 131 27.99 8.61 -17.63
C ARG A 131 29.01 7.77 -18.38
N LYS A 132 28.76 6.47 -18.54
CA LYS A 132 29.66 5.58 -19.29
C LYS A 132 29.74 5.96 -20.77
N GLN A 133 28.62 6.36 -21.38
CA GLN A 133 28.60 6.87 -22.75
C GLN A 133 29.44 8.15 -22.88
N GLU A 134 29.30 9.10 -21.95
CA GLU A 134 30.13 10.32 -21.90
C GLU A 134 31.61 9.97 -21.72
N GLU A 135 31.92 9.05 -20.81
CA GLU A 135 33.28 8.57 -20.54
C GLU A 135 33.94 7.87 -21.74
N LEU A 136 33.16 7.20 -22.60
CA LEU A 136 33.65 6.53 -23.82
C LEU A 136 33.75 7.49 -25.02
N GLN A 137 33.11 8.65 -24.94
CA GLN A 137 33.13 9.69 -25.98
C GLN A 137 34.16 10.80 -25.69
N ASP A 138 34.76 10.81 -24.50
CA ASP A 138 35.80 11.77 -24.12
C ASP A 138 37.09 11.57 -24.95
N GLU A 139 37.35 12.54 -25.82
CA GLU A 139 38.50 12.56 -26.74
C GLU A 139 39.85 12.69 -26.02
N ASN A 140 39.86 13.07 -24.73
CA ASN A 140 41.09 13.27 -23.95
C ASN A 140 41.65 11.99 -23.32
N LYS A 141 40.92 10.86 -23.38
CA LYS A 141 41.35 9.61 -22.76
C LYS A 141 42.34 8.83 -23.62
N THR A 142 43.32 8.22 -22.95
CA THR A 142 44.31 7.35 -23.59
C THR A 142 43.69 6.02 -24.05
N VAL A 143 44.37 5.34 -24.98
CA VAL A 143 43.97 4.02 -25.48
C VAL A 143 43.88 2.99 -24.34
N GLU A 144 44.80 3.04 -23.39
CA GLU A 144 44.84 2.17 -22.22
C GLU A 144 43.69 2.44 -21.25
N GLU A 145 43.28 3.70 -21.09
CA GLU A 145 42.11 4.07 -20.28
C GLU A 145 40.80 3.64 -20.95
N LEU A 146 40.68 3.83 -22.26
CA LEU A 146 39.51 3.38 -23.03
C LEU A 146 39.36 1.86 -23.00
N LYS A 147 40.47 1.09 -23.05
CA LYS A 147 40.44 -0.37 -22.91
C LYS A 147 39.84 -0.83 -21.58
N LYS A 148 40.13 -0.14 -20.47
CA LYS A 148 39.53 -0.43 -19.16
C LYS A 148 38.04 -0.13 -19.12
N LEU A 149 37.56 0.79 -19.96
CA LEU A 149 36.16 1.21 -20.03
C LEU A 149 35.30 0.35 -20.96
N LEU A 150 35.88 -0.60 -21.72
CA LEU A 150 35.12 -1.49 -22.60
C LEU A 150 34.21 -2.47 -21.84
N HIS A 151 34.47 -2.67 -20.55
CA HIS A 151 33.58 -3.41 -19.66
C HIS A 151 32.67 -2.43 -18.91
N TYR A 152 31.41 -2.80 -18.79
CA TYR A 152 30.43 -2.11 -17.94
C TYR A 152 29.60 -3.16 -17.20
N ASP A 153 29.29 -2.86 -15.95
CA ASP A 153 28.43 -3.69 -15.13
C ASP A 153 27.04 -3.04 -15.06
N MET A 154 26.00 -3.87 -14.96
CA MET A 154 24.65 -3.40 -14.64
C MET A 154 24.33 -3.73 -13.19
N ILE A 155 23.67 -2.80 -12.52
CA ILE A 155 23.25 -2.97 -11.13
C ILE A 155 21.94 -3.74 -11.13
N ARG A 156 22.00 -5.00 -10.72
CA ARG A 156 20.83 -5.84 -10.49
C ARG A 156 20.46 -5.84 -9.01
N LEU A 157 19.19 -6.05 -8.71
CA LEU A 157 18.69 -6.16 -7.35
C LEU A 157 18.40 -7.62 -6.99
N LYS A 158 18.73 -8.02 -5.77
CA LYS A 158 18.37 -9.31 -5.18
C LYS A 158 17.51 -9.11 -3.94
N VAL A 159 16.40 -9.84 -3.87
CA VAL A 159 15.49 -9.79 -2.71
C VAL A 159 15.88 -10.88 -1.73
N ILE A 160 16.22 -10.51 -0.50
CA ILE A 160 16.54 -11.46 0.57
C ILE A 160 15.43 -11.40 1.60
N LYS A 161 14.73 -12.53 1.77
CA LYS A 161 13.71 -12.66 2.81
C LYS A 161 14.39 -12.84 4.17
N LEU A 162 13.94 -12.09 5.16
CA LEU A 162 14.37 -12.25 6.54
C LEU A 162 13.48 -13.28 7.25
N GLU A 163 14.08 -14.08 8.14
CA GLU A 163 13.34 -15.09 8.92
C GLU A 163 12.35 -14.46 9.91
N HIS A 164 12.71 -13.30 10.45
CA HIS A 164 11.93 -12.54 11.40
C HIS A 164 11.94 -11.05 11.04
N PRO A 165 10.85 -10.32 11.36
CA PRO A 165 10.83 -8.87 11.26
C PRO A 165 11.95 -8.23 12.06
N ARG A 166 12.66 -7.29 11.43
CA ARG A 166 13.67 -6.47 12.08
C ARG A 166 13.19 -5.03 12.16
N THR A 167 13.40 -4.37 13.28
CA THR A 167 13.26 -2.92 13.38
C THR A 167 14.60 -2.28 13.06
N VAL A 168 14.65 -1.45 12.03
CA VAL A 168 15.84 -0.70 11.63
C VAL A 168 15.59 0.79 11.79
N CYS A 169 16.65 1.55 11.98
CA CYS A 169 16.59 3.00 11.99
C CYS A 169 17.04 3.56 10.63
N THR A 170 16.28 4.50 10.09
CA THR A 170 16.53 5.17 8.81
C THR A 170 17.29 6.48 8.97
N HIS A 171 17.75 6.81 10.18
CA HIS A 171 18.57 8.00 10.42
C HIS A 171 19.95 7.85 9.79
N GLN A 172 20.55 8.96 9.37
CA GLN A 172 21.86 8.99 8.71
C GLN A 172 22.96 8.37 9.60
N ASP A 173 22.92 8.62 10.90
CA ASP A 173 23.89 8.03 11.86
C ASP A 173 23.73 6.51 12.04
N CYS A 174 22.63 5.94 11.55
CA CYS A 174 22.24 4.54 11.69
C CYS A 174 22.29 3.76 10.37
N THR A 175 22.66 4.43 9.29
CA THR A 175 22.72 3.88 7.95
C THR A 175 24.13 4.05 7.38
N ASP A 176 24.66 3.00 6.78
CA ASP A 176 25.88 3.08 5.99
C ASP A 176 25.49 3.16 4.52
N VAL A 177 26.12 4.05 3.76
CA VAL A 177 25.91 4.16 2.32
C VAL A 177 27.02 3.38 1.61
N HIS A 178 26.70 2.24 1.01
CA HIS A 178 27.60 1.60 0.06
C HIS A 178 27.41 2.26 -1.29
N ILE A 179 28.51 2.75 -1.87
CA ILE A 179 28.54 3.24 -3.24
C ILE A 179 29.04 2.09 -4.11
N ILE A 180 28.18 1.60 -5.00
CA ILE A 180 28.57 0.66 -6.06
C ILE A 180 28.44 1.43 -7.37
N GLU A 181 29.57 1.71 -8.03
CA GLU A 181 29.64 2.34 -9.36
C GLU A 181 28.71 3.57 -9.54
N ASP A 182 28.58 4.40 -8.49
CA ASP A 182 27.74 5.61 -8.34
C ASP A 182 26.31 5.44 -7.81
N SER A 183 25.87 4.23 -7.53
CA SER A 183 24.60 3.99 -6.85
C SER A 183 24.78 3.94 -5.34
N LYS A 184 24.08 4.85 -4.64
CA LYS A 184 24.03 4.90 -3.18
C LYS A 184 23.02 3.83 -2.71
N HIS A 185 23.53 2.86 -1.97
CA HIS A 185 22.73 1.82 -1.33
C HIS A 185 22.79 2.01 0.17
N ILE A 186 21.61 2.24 0.75
CA ILE A 186 21.43 2.40 2.19
C ILE A 186 21.46 1.00 2.79
N ASN A 187 22.54 0.68 3.47
CA ASN A 187 22.60 -0.46 4.36
C ASN A 187 22.22 0.01 5.76
N TYR A 188 21.19 -0.58 6.34
CA TYR A 188 20.75 -0.25 7.69
C TYR A 188 21.71 -0.89 8.70
N LYS A 189 22.87 -0.26 8.87
CA LYS A 189 23.92 -0.66 9.82
C LYS A 189 23.35 -0.95 11.20
N GLN A 190 22.49 -0.06 11.68
CA GLN A 190 21.86 -0.21 12.98
C GLN A 190 20.55 -1.00 12.87
N VAL A 191 20.64 -2.31 13.16
CA VAL A 191 19.48 -3.12 13.49
C VAL A 191 19.10 -2.82 14.94
N CYS A 192 18.06 -2.00 15.13
CA CYS A 192 17.56 -1.61 16.46
C CYS A 192 16.82 -2.76 17.16
N HIS A 193 16.19 -3.66 16.41
CA HIS A 193 15.61 -4.89 16.95
C HIS A 193 15.73 -6.02 15.93
N SER A 194 16.39 -7.12 16.28
CA SER A 194 16.67 -8.22 15.35
C SER A 194 15.50 -9.21 15.18
N ARG A 195 14.59 -9.28 16.16
CA ARG A 195 13.41 -10.16 16.13
C ARG A 195 12.21 -9.48 16.78
N CYS A 196 11.47 -8.71 15.99
CA CYS A 196 10.25 -8.08 16.47
C CYS A 196 9.04 -9.00 16.31
N TYR A 197 8.26 -9.14 17.39
CA TYR A 197 7.04 -9.96 17.43
C TYR A 197 5.75 -9.13 17.26
N LEU A 198 5.87 -7.86 16.86
CA LEU A 198 4.70 -7.04 16.59
C LEU A 198 4.04 -7.45 15.27
N ASN A 199 2.77 -7.82 15.36
CA ASN A 199 2.00 -8.37 14.24
C ASN A 199 1.16 -7.32 13.49
N ARG A 200 1.19 -6.05 13.92
CA ARG A 200 0.35 -4.97 13.38
C ARG A 200 1.14 -3.78 12.84
N VAL A 201 2.47 -3.89 12.78
CA VAL A 201 3.29 -2.80 12.25
C VAL A 201 3.30 -2.89 10.73
N PRO A 202 2.84 -1.85 10.01
CA PRO A 202 2.99 -1.78 8.57
C PRO A 202 4.46 -1.94 8.15
N GLN A 203 4.70 -2.88 7.24
CA GLN A 203 6.04 -3.21 6.77
C GLN A 203 6.59 -2.07 5.90
N GLN A 204 7.88 -1.80 6.06
CA GLN A 204 8.64 -0.78 5.35
C GLN A 204 8.01 0.63 5.38
N VAL A 205 7.18 0.89 6.40
CA VAL A 205 6.65 2.22 6.69
C VAL A 205 7.49 2.82 7.80
N ILE A 206 8.04 3.99 7.51
CA ILE A 206 8.83 4.76 8.44
C ILE A 206 7.88 5.46 9.43
N GLY A 207 8.17 5.36 10.71
CA GLY A 207 7.45 6.10 11.74
C GLY A 207 6.03 5.62 11.99
N SER A 208 5.71 4.38 11.62
CA SER A 208 4.45 3.74 11.99
C SER A 208 4.21 3.89 13.51
N PRO A 209 3.03 4.40 13.94
CA PRO A 209 2.71 4.54 15.36
C PRO A 209 2.77 3.21 16.13
N GLU A 210 2.51 2.10 15.44
CA GLU A 210 2.58 0.74 16.00
C GLU A 210 4.01 0.35 16.42
N LEU A 211 5.04 0.97 15.83
CA LEU A 211 6.44 0.77 16.23
C LEU A 211 6.72 1.24 17.66
N LYS A 212 5.87 2.09 18.25
CA LYS A 212 5.97 2.47 19.67
C LYS A 212 5.89 1.27 20.61
N GLY A 213 5.24 0.19 20.17
CA GLY A 213 5.15 -1.05 20.94
C GLY A 213 6.37 -1.95 20.79
N CYS A 214 7.39 -1.56 20.00
CA CYS A 214 8.56 -2.39 19.78
C CYS A 214 9.45 -2.36 21.03
N ASP A 215 10.02 -3.50 21.42
CA ASP A 215 10.88 -3.60 22.62
C ASP A 215 12.11 -2.68 22.54
N ALA A 216 12.55 -2.36 21.33
CA ALA A 216 13.61 -1.39 21.08
C ALA A 216 13.21 0.06 21.39
N MET A 217 11.92 0.38 21.49
CA MET A 217 11.43 1.69 21.89
C MET A 217 11.33 1.78 23.40
N GLU A 218 11.78 2.91 23.94
CA GLU A 218 11.77 3.18 25.37
C GLU A 218 10.40 3.73 25.81
N GLY A 219 9.42 2.82 25.88
CA GLY A 219 8.12 3.06 26.50
C GLY A 219 7.29 4.22 25.90
N LEU A 220 6.11 4.44 26.49
CA LEU A 220 5.12 5.42 26.00
C LEU A 220 5.57 6.89 26.07
N PHE A 221 6.61 7.20 26.85
CA PHE A 221 6.93 8.57 27.25
C PHE A 221 8.15 9.18 26.55
N SER A 222 9.29 8.47 26.40
CA SER A 222 10.46 9.06 25.74
C SER A 222 10.39 8.94 24.22
N ARG A 223 9.63 7.98 23.67
CA ARG A 223 9.41 7.76 22.22
C ARG A 223 10.71 7.63 21.42
N THR A 224 11.83 7.38 22.10
CA THR A 224 13.16 7.19 21.54
C THR A 224 13.55 5.72 21.59
N CYS A 225 14.40 5.33 20.65
CA CYS A 225 14.94 3.98 20.59
C CYS A 225 16.09 3.80 21.60
N LYS A 226 16.08 2.71 22.36
CA LYS A 226 17.12 2.37 23.34
C LYS A 226 18.50 2.14 22.70
N HIS A 227 18.52 1.75 21.43
CA HIS A 227 19.75 1.40 20.71
C HIS A 227 20.37 2.60 20.00
N CYS A 228 19.58 3.35 19.22
CA CYS A 228 20.10 4.46 18.43
C CYS A 228 19.72 5.85 18.95
N LYS A 229 18.89 5.93 19.99
CA LYS A 229 18.38 7.17 20.60
C LYS A 229 17.53 8.06 19.68
N HIS A 230 17.28 7.64 18.43
CA HIS A 230 16.39 8.33 17.51
C HIS A 230 14.91 8.05 17.81
N SER A 231 14.05 8.98 17.41
CA SER A 231 12.58 8.84 17.53
C SER A 231 12.07 7.61 16.78
N TYR A 232 10.99 6.98 17.27
CA TYR A 232 10.27 5.94 16.53
C TYR A 232 9.85 6.39 15.12
N ALA A 233 9.67 7.71 14.91
CA ALA A 233 9.36 8.33 13.63
C ALA A 233 10.41 8.06 12.55
N LEU A 234 11.63 7.68 12.92
CA LEU A 234 12.75 7.35 12.04
C LEU A 234 13.05 5.85 12.00
N HIS A 235 12.08 5.03 12.37
CA HIS A 235 12.23 3.57 12.41
C HIS A 235 11.27 2.90 11.47
N MET A 236 11.66 1.69 11.03
CA MET A 236 10.94 0.93 10.03
C MET A 236 11.01 -0.56 10.33
N HIS A 237 9.94 -1.30 10.05
CA HIS A 237 9.93 -2.76 10.09
C HIS A 237 10.31 -3.35 8.74
N ILE A 238 11.42 -4.08 8.67
CA ILE A 238 11.85 -4.79 7.47
C ILE A 238 11.68 -6.29 7.65
N ASN A 239 11.09 -6.94 6.65
CA ASN A 239 10.96 -8.40 6.56
C ASN A 239 11.75 -8.98 5.39
N PHE A 240 12.32 -8.12 4.58
CA PHE A 240 13.17 -8.43 3.45
C PHE A 240 14.17 -7.28 3.30
N SER A 241 15.33 -7.60 2.75
CA SER A 241 16.34 -6.63 2.34
C SER A 241 16.50 -6.71 0.83
N THR A 242 16.80 -5.57 0.21
CA THR A 242 17.21 -5.52 -1.20
C THR A 242 18.70 -5.31 -1.26
N GLU A 243 19.43 -6.32 -1.73
CA GLU A 243 20.87 -6.22 -1.94
C GLU A 243 21.15 -6.01 -3.43
N PRO A 244 21.77 -4.88 -3.80
CA PRO A 244 22.28 -4.71 -5.15
C PRO A 244 23.48 -5.64 -5.40
N TYR A 245 23.67 -6.04 -6.64
CA TYR A 245 24.91 -6.66 -7.07
C TYR A 245 25.23 -6.22 -8.51
N THR A 246 26.51 -6.07 -8.82
CA THR A 246 26.96 -5.85 -10.19
C THR A 246 26.86 -7.16 -10.95
N SER A 247 26.12 -7.13 -12.05
CA SER A 247 26.11 -8.20 -13.04
C SER A 247 26.97 -7.72 -14.19
N ARG A 248 28.13 -8.36 -14.36
CA ARG A 248 28.95 -8.17 -15.55
C ARG A 248 28.18 -8.73 -16.74
N GLU A 249 27.54 -7.85 -17.50
CA GLU A 249 27.04 -8.20 -18.82
C GLU A 249 28.28 -8.32 -19.70
N VAL A 250 28.76 -9.55 -19.86
CA VAL A 250 29.91 -9.81 -20.73
C VAL A 250 29.48 -9.46 -22.14
N ASN A 251 29.96 -8.32 -22.63
CA ASN A 251 29.94 -8.08 -24.06
C ASN A 251 30.84 -9.15 -24.68
N GLN A 252 30.23 -10.20 -25.26
CA GLN A 252 30.93 -11.37 -25.79
C GLN A 252 32.00 -11.00 -26.85
N LYS A 253 31.99 -9.75 -27.33
CA LYS A 253 32.95 -9.21 -28.32
C LYS A 253 34.16 -8.48 -27.72
N VAL A 254 34.20 -8.22 -26.41
CA VAL A 254 35.26 -7.40 -25.77
C VAL A 254 36.45 -8.23 -25.25
N ASP A 255 36.30 -9.56 -25.11
CA ASP A 255 37.35 -10.46 -24.58
C ASP A 255 38.50 -10.78 -25.58
N ALA A 256 38.63 -10.04 -26.67
CA ALA A 256 39.72 -10.23 -27.63
C ALA A 256 40.93 -9.33 -27.29
N ASP A 257 42.15 -9.86 -27.41
CA ASP A 257 43.38 -9.07 -27.36
C ASP A 257 43.38 -7.98 -28.45
N ILE A 258 42.92 -6.78 -28.12
CA ILE A 258 42.88 -5.64 -29.06
C ILE A 258 44.32 -5.18 -29.32
N LYS A 259 44.85 -5.55 -30.49
CA LYS A 259 46.23 -5.23 -30.91
C LYS A 259 46.30 -3.98 -31.79
N LYS A 260 45.21 -3.61 -32.46
CA LYS A 260 45.15 -2.45 -33.38
C LYS A 260 44.22 -1.34 -32.92
N LYS A 261 44.51 -0.10 -33.33
CA LYS A 261 43.71 1.09 -32.98
C LYS A 261 42.33 1.05 -33.66
N GLU A 262 42.24 0.52 -34.87
CA GLU A 262 40.99 0.38 -35.62
C GLU A 262 40.03 -0.63 -34.95
N GLU A 263 40.57 -1.73 -34.41
CA GLU A 263 39.83 -2.74 -33.65
C GLU A 263 39.27 -2.16 -32.34
N LEU A 264 40.04 -1.28 -31.69
CA LEU A 264 39.60 -0.56 -30.50
C LEU A 264 38.43 0.38 -30.82
N VAL A 265 38.54 1.19 -31.87
CA VAL A 265 37.48 2.12 -32.28
C VAL A 265 36.19 1.36 -32.61
N GLN A 266 36.29 0.21 -33.28
CA GLN A 266 35.13 -0.62 -33.56
C GLN A 266 34.52 -1.24 -32.30
N SER A 267 35.36 -1.66 -31.34
CA SER A 267 34.90 -2.20 -30.06
C SER A 267 34.18 -1.14 -29.22
N ILE A 268 34.71 0.08 -29.15
CA ILE A 268 34.06 1.22 -28.49
C ILE A 268 32.69 1.51 -29.13
N LYS A 269 32.60 1.54 -30.46
CA LYS A 269 31.32 1.73 -31.16
C LYS A 269 30.30 0.65 -30.82
N ASN A 270 30.73 -0.61 -30.75
CA ASN A 270 29.84 -1.72 -30.36
C ASN A 270 29.34 -1.56 -28.93
N VAL A 271 30.23 -1.24 -27.97
CA VAL A 271 29.86 -1.00 -26.57
C VAL A 271 28.89 0.18 -26.45
N ILE A 272 29.11 1.28 -27.19
CA ILE A 272 28.18 2.42 -27.20
C ILE A 272 26.81 2.02 -27.74
N ASN A 273 26.75 1.22 -28.81
CA ASN A 273 25.48 0.75 -29.36
C ASN A 273 24.75 -0.17 -28.37
N ASP A 274 25.46 -1.11 -27.74
CA ASP A 274 24.86 -1.98 -26.72
C ASP A 274 24.34 -1.15 -25.53
N LEU A 275 25.09 -0.15 -25.08
CA LEU A 275 24.65 0.79 -24.03
C LEU A 275 23.39 1.56 -24.44
N LYS A 276 23.26 1.98 -25.71
CA LYS A 276 22.05 2.64 -26.23
C LYS A 276 20.85 1.70 -26.26
N ASP A 277 21.03 0.46 -26.70
CA ASP A 277 19.96 -0.54 -26.71
C ASP A 277 19.47 -0.85 -25.28
N GLN A 278 20.40 -0.96 -24.32
CA GLN A 278 20.07 -1.13 -22.90
C GLN A 278 19.36 0.10 -22.32
N GLN A 279 19.84 1.31 -22.65
CA GLN A 279 19.20 2.56 -22.23
C GLN A 279 17.75 2.63 -22.73
N GLN A 280 17.51 2.31 -24.00
CA GLN A 280 16.17 2.30 -24.59
C GLN A 280 15.27 1.27 -23.91
N ALA A 281 15.79 0.06 -23.64
CA ALA A 281 15.03 -0.97 -22.94
C ALA A 281 14.64 -0.54 -21.53
N LEU A 282 15.57 0.03 -20.76
CA LEU A 282 15.32 0.55 -19.41
C LEU A 282 14.31 1.71 -19.41
N GLU A 283 14.37 2.61 -20.39
CA GLU A 283 13.43 3.72 -20.50
C GLU A 283 11.99 3.23 -20.80
N ILE A 284 11.84 2.20 -21.64
CA ILE A 284 10.55 1.54 -21.88
C ILE A 284 9.99 0.92 -20.59
N GLU A 285 10.84 0.23 -19.82
CA GLU A 285 10.41 -0.34 -18.54
C GLU A 285 10.05 0.74 -17.52
N LYS A 286 10.84 1.83 -17.43
CA LYS A 286 10.57 3.00 -16.59
C LYS A 286 9.17 3.55 -16.85
N GLN A 287 8.86 3.81 -18.11
CA GLN A 287 7.55 4.31 -18.52
C GLN A 287 6.42 3.33 -18.20
N THR A 288 6.67 2.02 -18.36
CA THR A 288 5.68 0.98 -18.06
C THR A 288 5.39 0.91 -16.56
N VAL A 289 6.42 0.96 -15.72
CA VAL A 289 6.29 1.00 -14.25
C VAL A 289 5.54 2.26 -13.80
N GLN A 290 5.90 3.43 -14.32
CA GLN A 290 5.23 4.69 -13.99
C GLN A 290 3.75 4.69 -14.37
N LYS A 291 3.42 4.25 -15.60
CA LYS A 291 2.02 4.14 -16.06
C LYS A 291 1.23 3.17 -15.19
N SER A 292 1.84 2.05 -14.80
CA SER A 292 1.21 1.05 -13.94
C SER A 292 0.92 1.62 -12.55
N MET A 293 1.88 2.32 -11.95
CA MET A 293 1.73 2.98 -10.65
C MET A 293 0.60 4.03 -10.67
N ALA A 294 0.50 4.83 -11.73
CA ALA A 294 -0.59 5.77 -11.90
C ALA A 294 -1.96 5.08 -12.06
N LYS A 295 -2.06 4.03 -12.88
CA LYS A 295 -3.30 3.23 -12.99
C LYS A 295 -3.73 2.67 -11.64
N PHE A 296 -2.77 2.19 -10.85
CA PHE A 296 -3.01 1.65 -9.52
C PHE A 296 -3.50 2.72 -8.53
N ALA A 297 -2.85 3.88 -8.50
CA ALA A 297 -3.27 5.00 -7.66
C ALA A 297 -4.66 5.51 -8.06
N HIS A 298 -4.95 5.65 -9.35
CA HIS A 298 -6.26 6.04 -9.86
C HIS A 298 -7.35 5.00 -9.52
N PHE A 299 -7.06 3.70 -9.68
CA PHE A 299 -7.96 2.63 -9.26
C PHE A 299 -8.29 2.72 -7.76
N LEU A 300 -7.27 2.89 -6.92
CA LEU A 300 -7.46 2.97 -5.47
C LEU A 300 -8.20 4.23 -5.04
N ASN A 301 -7.92 5.40 -5.62
CA ASN A 301 -8.65 6.64 -5.33
C ASN A 301 -10.15 6.50 -5.61
N ASN A 302 -10.51 5.89 -6.75
CA ASN A 302 -11.89 5.83 -7.19
C ASN A 302 -12.68 4.66 -6.58
N ASN A 303 -12.01 3.64 -6.06
CA ASN A 303 -12.65 2.47 -5.43
C ASN A 303 -12.52 2.45 -3.90
N ALA A 304 -11.82 3.42 -3.28
CA ALA A 304 -11.68 3.49 -1.83
C ALA A 304 -12.71 4.43 -1.18
N ILE A 305 -13.37 3.94 -0.13
CA ILE A 305 -14.26 4.74 0.74
C ILE A 305 -13.45 5.69 1.64
N VAL A 306 -12.18 5.36 1.91
CA VAL A 306 -11.26 6.12 2.75
C VAL A 306 -10.20 6.77 1.85
N PRO A 307 -9.74 8.00 2.15
CA PRO A 307 -8.66 8.64 1.40
C PRO A 307 -7.49 7.69 1.18
N TYR A 308 -7.16 7.44 -0.09
CA TYR A 308 -5.98 6.66 -0.44
C TYR A 308 -4.75 7.55 -0.29
N ASN A 309 -3.77 7.04 0.46
CA ASN A 309 -2.47 7.66 0.57
C ASN A 309 -1.52 6.97 -0.43
N ASP A 310 -0.93 7.75 -1.32
CA ASP A 310 -0.11 7.22 -2.39
C ASP A 310 1.28 6.80 -1.88
N LYS A 311 1.36 5.55 -1.45
CA LYS A 311 2.60 4.94 -0.92
C LYS A 311 3.79 5.05 -1.86
N TYR A 312 3.57 5.10 -3.17
CA TYR A 312 4.64 5.26 -4.14
C TYR A 312 5.21 6.69 -4.08
N GLN A 313 4.33 7.70 -4.04
CA GLN A 313 4.74 9.08 -3.85
C GLN A 313 5.43 9.29 -2.49
N GLU A 314 4.90 8.70 -1.41
CA GLU A 314 5.52 8.78 -0.07
C GLU A 314 6.94 8.22 -0.06
N TYR A 315 7.15 7.08 -0.71
CA TYR A 315 8.47 6.46 -0.76
C TYR A 315 9.48 7.32 -1.54
N ILE A 316 9.10 7.87 -2.70
CA ILE A 316 10.00 8.75 -3.45
C ILE A 316 10.28 10.03 -2.67
N GLN A 317 9.27 10.58 -1.98
CA GLN A 317 9.42 11.76 -1.13
C GLN A 317 10.41 11.49 0.01
N TYR A 318 10.32 10.32 0.65
CA TYR A 318 11.31 9.87 1.62
C TYR A 318 12.73 9.82 1.05
N LEU A 319 12.91 9.32 -0.18
CA LEU A 319 14.23 9.30 -0.84
C LEU A 319 14.78 10.71 -1.07
N ILE A 320 13.93 11.66 -1.45
CA ILE A 320 14.30 13.08 -1.63
C ILE A 320 14.74 13.68 -0.30
N GLU A 321 13.99 13.45 0.77
CA GLU A 321 14.29 13.96 2.11
C GLU A 321 15.61 13.39 2.63
N ASN A 322 15.83 12.09 2.43
CA ASN A 322 17.07 11.42 2.81
C ASN A 322 18.29 11.91 2.02
N GLU A 323 18.14 12.30 0.75
CA GLU A 323 19.25 12.89 -0.02
C GLU A 323 19.49 14.36 0.37
N ASN A 324 18.43 15.12 0.67
CA ASN A 324 18.54 16.49 1.16
C ASN A 324 19.23 16.57 2.53
N SER A 325 19.04 15.56 3.39
CA SER A 325 19.68 15.52 4.71
C SER A 325 21.20 15.31 4.64
N GLN A 326 21.76 14.96 3.46
CA GLN A 326 23.21 14.76 3.27
C GLN A 326 24.02 16.06 3.24
N GLY A 327 23.38 17.23 3.33
CA GLY A 327 24.05 18.53 3.44
C GLY A 327 25.02 18.81 2.26
N PRO A 328 26.32 19.02 2.50
CA PRO A 328 27.31 19.29 1.44
C PRO A 328 27.49 18.14 0.44
N HIS A 329 27.17 16.91 0.83
CA HIS A 329 27.32 15.71 -0.01
C HIS A 329 26.03 15.32 -0.76
N ARG A 330 25.04 16.23 -0.78
CA ARG A 330 23.78 16.05 -1.50
C ARG A 330 24.04 15.97 -3.01
N ARG A 331 23.42 14.99 -3.64
CA ARG A 331 23.44 14.84 -5.10
C ARG A 331 22.23 15.51 -5.71
N VAL A 332 22.45 16.71 -6.26
CA VAL A 332 21.39 17.54 -6.85
C VAL A 332 20.77 16.85 -8.06
N ASP A 333 21.58 16.17 -8.88
CA ASP A 333 21.14 15.35 -10.02
C ASP A 333 20.14 14.27 -9.59
N LEU A 334 20.42 13.59 -8.47
CA LEU A 334 19.57 12.53 -7.94
C LEU A 334 18.23 13.07 -7.41
N ILE A 335 18.27 14.21 -6.71
CA ILE A 335 17.06 14.90 -6.24
C ILE A 335 16.20 15.31 -7.44
N THR A 336 16.79 15.90 -8.47
CA THR A 336 16.08 16.29 -9.69
C THR A 336 15.44 15.07 -10.37
N SER A 337 16.15 13.93 -10.42
CA SER A 337 15.58 12.72 -10.99
C SER A 337 14.35 12.21 -10.21
N TYR A 338 14.43 12.16 -8.88
CA TYR A 338 13.29 11.77 -8.04
C TYR A 338 12.12 12.74 -8.16
N GLN A 339 12.37 14.05 -8.26
CA GLN A 339 11.34 15.05 -8.54
C GLN A 339 10.67 14.80 -9.89
N ASN A 340 11.45 14.43 -10.92
CA ASN A 340 10.90 14.07 -12.23
C ASN A 340 10.01 12.83 -12.16
N LEU A 341 10.36 11.81 -11.34
CA LEU A 341 9.51 10.64 -11.11
C LEU A 341 8.15 11.03 -10.50
N ILE A 342 8.15 11.90 -9.48
CA ILE A 342 6.90 12.37 -8.85
C ILE A 342 6.07 13.18 -9.84
N ASN A 343 6.69 14.07 -10.61
CA ASN A 343 6.00 14.91 -11.58
C ASN A 343 5.36 14.08 -12.70
N ALA A 344 6.10 13.10 -13.24
CA ALA A 344 5.58 12.19 -14.26
C ALA A 344 4.39 11.37 -13.74
N HIS A 345 4.48 10.86 -12.51
CA HIS A 345 3.38 10.15 -11.85
C HIS A 345 2.13 11.02 -11.68
N LYS A 346 2.30 12.26 -11.19
CA LYS A 346 1.20 13.23 -11.05
C LYS A 346 0.58 13.61 -12.40
N GLN A 347 1.39 13.78 -13.44
CA GLN A 347 0.88 14.06 -14.78
C GLN A 347 0.03 12.91 -15.31
N GLN A 348 0.49 11.67 -15.15
CA GLN A 348 -0.26 10.49 -15.59
C GLN A 348 -1.57 10.32 -14.81
N MET A 349 -1.56 10.58 -13.50
CA MET A 349 -2.78 10.63 -12.67
C MET A 349 -3.77 11.68 -13.18
N ASN A 350 -3.30 12.91 -13.43
CA ASN A 350 -4.14 13.99 -13.95
C ASN A 350 -4.76 13.66 -15.33
N ILE A 351 -4.08 12.88 -16.18
CA ILE A 351 -4.63 12.42 -17.45
C ILE A 351 -5.80 11.47 -17.19
N LEU A 352 -5.62 10.46 -16.33
CA LEU A 352 -6.66 9.51 -15.98
C LEU A 352 -7.87 10.19 -15.30
N ASP A 353 -7.62 11.17 -14.44
CA ASP A 353 -8.68 11.93 -13.77
C ASP A 353 -9.50 12.76 -14.76
N LYS A 354 -8.84 13.39 -15.75
CA LYS A 354 -9.53 14.10 -16.85
C LYS A 354 -10.35 13.17 -17.73
N GLU A 355 -9.84 11.98 -18.02
CA GLU A 355 -10.57 10.95 -18.77
C GLU A 355 -11.81 10.49 -18.00
N LEU A 356 -11.68 10.31 -16.68
CA LEU A 356 -12.79 9.96 -15.80
C LEU A 356 -13.86 11.05 -15.77
N THR A 357 -13.49 12.32 -15.58
CA THR A 357 -14.45 13.44 -15.58
C THR A 357 -15.25 13.47 -16.89
N LYS A 358 -14.58 13.35 -18.04
CA LYS A 358 -15.25 13.32 -19.36
C LYS A 358 -16.19 12.12 -19.52
N ALA A 359 -15.79 10.95 -19.03
CA ALA A 359 -16.63 9.76 -19.09
C ALA A 359 -17.85 9.88 -18.15
N GLN A 360 -17.67 10.52 -16.99
CA GLN A 360 -18.72 10.77 -16.00
C GLN A 360 -19.77 11.79 -16.47
N GLU A 361 -19.40 12.74 -17.33
CA GLU A 361 -20.34 13.64 -18.00
C GLU A 361 -21.38 12.90 -18.86
N GLN A 362 -21.02 11.73 -19.39
CA GLN A 362 -21.88 10.89 -20.23
C GLN A 362 -22.55 9.75 -19.44
N ASN A 363 -21.85 9.20 -18.44
CA ASN A 363 -22.32 8.12 -17.59
C ASN A 363 -21.76 8.27 -16.18
N SER A 364 -22.60 8.61 -15.20
CA SER A 364 -22.18 8.84 -13.81
C SER A 364 -21.49 7.63 -13.14
N ASN A 365 -21.69 6.41 -13.67
CA ASN A 365 -21.03 5.19 -13.21
C ASN A 365 -19.84 4.77 -14.09
N ALA A 366 -19.26 5.70 -14.86
CA ALA A 366 -18.10 5.42 -15.70
C ALA A 366 -16.89 4.95 -14.86
N ILE A 367 -16.25 3.90 -15.33
CA ILE A 367 -15.03 3.33 -14.73
C ILE A 367 -13.95 3.40 -15.80
N ILE A 368 -12.83 4.05 -15.50
CA ILE A 368 -11.67 4.15 -16.41
C ILE A 368 -10.71 2.98 -16.21
N ILE A 369 -10.47 2.59 -14.96
CA ILE A 369 -9.61 1.47 -14.61
C ILE A 369 -10.45 0.48 -13.79
N SER A 370 -10.62 -0.72 -14.32
CA SER A 370 -11.33 -1.83 -13.66
C SER A 370 -10.37 -2.73 -12.87
N ALA A 371 -10.93 -3.65 -12.07
CA ALA A 371 -10.13 -4.65 -11.37
C ALA A 371 -9.40 -5.61 -12.34
N GLU A 372 -10.01 -5.90 -13.50
CA GLU A 372 -9.42 -6.69 -14.57
C GLU A 372 -8.18 -5.97 -15.15
N ASP A 373 -8.28 -4.65 -15.39
CA ASP A 373 -7.18 -3.84 -15.89
C ASP A 373 -6.00 -3.83 -14.91
N VAL A 374 -6.26 -3.86 -13.61
CA VAL A 374 -5.23 -4.00 -12.58
C VAL A 374 -4.52 -5.34 -12.73
N ILE A 375 -5.26 -6.45 -12.85
CA ILE A 375 -4.68 -7.79 -13.00
C ILE A 375 -3.84 -7.87 -14.28
N GLN A 376 -4.34 -7.36 -15.40
CA GLN A 376 -3.59 -7.33 -16.66
C GLN A 376 -2.34 -6.46 -16.56
N THR A 377 -2.42 -5.31 -15.88
CA THR A 377 -1.26 -4.43 -15.63
C THR A 377 -0.21 -5.15 -14.78
N VAL A 378 -0.62 -5.92 -13.78
CA VAL A 378 0.29 -6.76 -12.97
C VAL A 378 0.99 -7.82 -13.83
N GLN A 379 0.26 -8.49 -14.72
CA GLN A 379 0.84 -9.46 -15.64
C GLN A 379 1.84 -8.81 -16.60
N ALA A 380 1.52 -7.63 -17.14
CA ALA A 380 2.44 -6.87 -17.98
C ALA A 380 3.74 -6.51 -17.24
N LEU A 381 3.65 -6.13 -15.96
CA LEU A 381 4.81 -5.86 -15.12
C LEU A 381 5.69 -7.10 -14.91
N TYR A 382 5.10 -8.29 -14.75
CA TYR A 382 5.88 -9.53 -14.63
C TYR A 382 6.56 -9.96 -15.93
N ASN A 383 6.04 -9.52 -17.08
CA ASN A 383 6.57 -9.84 -18.41
C ASN A 383 7.65 -8.86 -18.89
N LEU A 384 8.03 -7.88 -18.07
CA LEU A 384 9.14 -6.97 -18.36
C LEU A 384 10.46 -7.77 -18.51
N LYS A 385 11.27 -7.41 -19.51
CA LYS A 385 12.45 -8.18 -19.93
C LYS A 385 13.58 -8.13 -18.89
N ILE A 386 13.83 -6.96 -18.31
CA ILE A 386 14.93 -6.69 -17.40
C ILE A 386 14.45 -6.85 -15.95
N ASN A 387 13.38 -6.15 -15.58
CA ASN A 387 12.91 -6.09 -14.19
C ASN A 387 11.69 -6.97 -13.87
N GLY A 388 11.06 -7.62 -14.86
CA GLY A 388 9.90 -8.49 -14.62
C GLY A 388 10.15 -9.63 -13.63
N PRO A 389 11.26 -10.38 -13.77
CA PRO A 389 11.60 -11.46 -12.85
C PRO A 389 11.76 -10.99 -11.39
N ILE A 390 12.36 -9.82 -11.17
CA ILE A 390 12.53 -9.31 -9.81
C ILE A 390 11.19 -8.84 -9.22
N ILE A 391 10.34 -8.17 -10.00
CA ILE A 391 9.00 -7.77 -9.53
C ILE A 391 8.23 -9.01 -9.09
N GLN A 392 8.30 -10.09 -9.87
CA GLN A 392 7.63 -11.35 -9.54
C GLN A 392 8.21 -12.02 -8.28
N ASP A 393 9.54 -12.05 -8.14
CA ASP A 393 10.22 -12.62 -6.97
C ASP A 393 9.90 -11.82 -5.69
N PHE A 394 9.93 -10.48 -5.76
CA PHE A 394 9.55 -9.58 -4.68
C PHE A 394 8.12 -9.86 -4.21
N TYR A 395 7.20 -9.94 -5.17
CA TYR A 395 5.79 -10.21 -4.90
C TYR A 395 5.57 -11.57 -4.22
N LYS A 396 6.18 -12.65 -4.75
CA LYS A 396 6.10 -13.99 -4.16
C LYS A 396 6.64 -14.04 -2.73
N LYS A 397 7.75 -13.33 -2.46
CA LYS A 397 8.34 -13.24 -1.12
C LYS A 397 7.46 -12.45 -0.13
N GLN A 398 6.68 -11.48 -0.61
CA GLN A 398 5.71 -10.73 0.20
C GLN A 398 4.38 -11.47 0.45
N GLN A 399 3.92 -12.33 -0.48
CA GLN A 399 2.60 -12.98 -0.39
C GLN A 399 2.35 -13.74 0.93
N ASN A 400 3.33 -14.50 1.41
CA ASN A 400 3.19 -15.33 2.61
C ASN A 400 3.08 -14.52 3.91
N ILE A 401 3.54 -13.27 3.91
CA ILE A 401 3.56 -12.42 5.10
C ILE A 401 2.23 -11.64 5.21
N ARG A 402 1.74 -11.11 4.08
CA ARG A 402 0.51 -10.30 4.07
C ARG A 402 -0.77 -11.13 4.11
N GLN A 403 -0.77 -12.40 3.66
CA GLN A 403 -1.91 -13.29 3.88
C GLN A 403 -2.26 -13.44 5.37
N ARG A 404 -1.26 -13.45 6.28
CA ARG A 404 -1.48 -13.50 7.73
C ARG A 404 -2.05 -12.21 8.31
N GLU A 405 -1.61 -11.05 7.83
CA GLU A 405 -2.14 -9.74 8.24
C GLU A 405 -3.59 -9.54 7.78
N ILE A 406 -3.93 -10.00 6.58
CA ILE A 406 -5.26 -9.79 5.96
C ILE A 406 -6.32 -10.76 6.51
N LEU A 407 -5.97 -12.00 6.87
CA LEU A 407 -6.89 -12.93 7.54
C LEU A 407 -7.39 -12.41 8.89
N LEU A 408 -6.64 -11.51 9.53
CA LEU A 408 -7.06 -10.84 10.77
C LEU A 408 -8.00 -9.65 10.53
N HIS A 409 -8.22 -9.23 9.28
CA HIS A 409 -9.03 -8.04 8.90
C HIS A 409 -10.20 -8.38 7.98
N THR A 410 -10.42 -9.66 7.66
CA THR A 410 -11.53 -10.08 6.80
C THR A 410 -12.72 -10.57 7.63
N GLU A 411 -13.86 -9.94 7.43
CA GLU A 411 -15.14 -10.34 8.01
C GLU A 411 -15.51 -11.76 7.52
N LYS A 412 -15.88 -12.63 8.47
CA LYS A 412 -16.44 -13.93 8.13
C LYS A 412 -17.74 -13.72 7.37
N ASN A 413 -17.82 -14.24 6.14
CA ASN A 413 -19.06 -14.32 5.38
C ASN A 413 -20.11 -15.12 6.18
N ILE A 414 -21.13 -14.43 6.69
CA ILE A 414 -22.30 -15.04 7.30
C ILE A 414 -23.38 -15.08 6.22
N ASP A 415 -23.82 -16.29 5.87
CA ASP A 415 -24.99 -16.51 5.01
C ASP A 415 -26.27 -16.01 5.72
N ALA A 416 -26.63 -14.77 5.42
CA ALA A 416 -27.73 -14.05 6.05
C ALA A 416 -29.11 -14.69 5.79
N GLY A 417 -29.29 -15.37 4.65
CA GLY A 417 -30.57 -15.97 4.26
C GLY A 417 -30.93 -17.20 5.11
N ARG A 418 -29.93 -18.06 5.37
CA ARG A 418 -30.11 -19.26 6.22
C ARG A 418 -30.29 -18.88 7.68
N TRP A 419 -29.59 -17.85 8.14
CA TRP A 419 -29.70 -17.33 9.50
C TRP A 419 -31.06 -16.66 9.76
N TYR A 420 -31.54 -15.82 8.85
CA TYR A 420 -32.84 -15.13 8.97
C TYR A 420 -34.01 -16.12 9.13
N ASN A 421 -34.05 -17.18 8.32
CA ASN A 421 -35.12 -18.18 8.38
C ASN A 421 -35.08 -19.01 9.68
N SER A 422 -33.87 -19.37 10.15
CA SER A 422 -33.67 -20.05 11.43
C SER A 422 -34.03 -19.15 12.62
N TRP A 423 -33.66 -17.87 12.58
CA TRP A 423 -33.96 -16.90 13.64
C TRP A 423 -35.46 -16.59 13.70
N LYS A 424 -36.13 -16.35 12.57
CA LYS A 424 -37.57 -16.09 12.50
C LYS A 424 -38.40 -17.26 13.07
N ALA A 425 -37.99 -18.50 12.78
CA ALA A 425 -38.61 -19.70 13.35
C ALA A 425 -38.41 -19.82 14.87
N LYS A 426 -37.23 -19.44 15.38
CA LYS A 426 -36.93 -19.43 16.83
C LYS A 426 -37.64 -18.28 17.55
N TYR A 427 -37.63 -17.07 17.01
CA TYR A 427 -38.29 -15.91 17.61
C TYR A 427 -39.80 -16.15 17.80
N LYS A 428 -40.48 -16.67 16.77
CA LYS A 428 -41.90 -17.03 16.83
C LYS A 428 -42.21 -18.12 17.86
N LYS A 429 -41.23 -18.99 18.17
CA LYS A 429 -41.33 -20.08 19.15
C LYS A 429 -41.06 -19.63 20.59
N TYR A 430 -40.18 -18.65 20.82
CA TYR A 430 -39.70 -18.28 22.16
C TYR A 430 -40.20 -16.92 22.65
N ALA A 431 -40.66 -16.02 21.78
CA ALA A 431 -41.24 -14.73 22.17
C ALA A 431 -42.41 -14.86 23.17
N PRO A 432 -43.34 -15.83 23.05
CA PRO A 432 -44.43 -15.98 24.03
C PRO A 432 -43.96 -16.48 25.40
N LYS A 433 -42.84 -17.22 25.46
CA LYS A 433 -42.31 -17.80 26.71
C LYS A 433 -41.45 -16.83 27.52
N MET A 434 -40.89 -15.79 26.89
CA MET A 434 -40.12 -14.76 27.60
C MET A 434 -41.00 -13.66 28.21
N LEU A 435 -42.22 -13.45 27.70
CA LEU A 435 -43.21 -12.53 28.29
C LEU A 435 -43.90 -13.10 29.55
N GLN A 436 -43.58 -14.34 29.94
CA GLN A 436 -44.10 -15.01 31.14
C GLN A 436 -43.03 -15.17 32.25
N ILE A 437 -41.86 -14.55 32.10
CA ILE A 437 -40.81 -14.41 33.12
C ILE A 437 -40.75 -12.93 33.49
#